data_AF-A0A1F3CCY3-F1
#
_entry.id   AF-A0A1F3CCY3-F1
#
_cell.length_a   1.000
_cell.length_b   1.000
_cell.length_c   1.000
_cell.angle_alpha   90.00
_cell.angle_beta   90.00
_cell.angle_gamma   90.00
#
_symmetry.space_group_name_H-M   'P 1'
#
loop_
_entity.id
_entity.type
_entity.pdbx_description
1 polymer ?
#
loop_
_entity_poly.entity_id
_entity_poly.type
_entity_poly.pdbx_seq_one_letter_code
_entity_poly.pdbx_strand_id
1 'polypeptide(L)' 'MPSARISGAAREMVRRIAAESGDSMQDVLEKAIELYRRQRFLEESNRAFAALRASPRNWQIERQERKKWEAASADDLSEG' A
#
# COMPACT_ATOMS: atom_id res chain seq x y z
N MET A 1 -16.83 8.27 22.29
CA MET A 1 -15.64 7.82 21.54
C MET A 1 -15.38 6.34 21.85
N PRO A 2 -15.33 5.46 20.84
CA PRO A 2 -14.90 4.08 21.06
C PRO A 2 -13.45 4.03 21.55
N SER A 3 -13.10 3.03 22.36
CA SER A 3 -11.74 2.86 22.90
C SER A 3 -11.22 1.44 22.65
N ALA A 4 -9.93 1.33 22.39
CA ALA A 4 -9.22 0.05 22.21
C ALA A 4 -8.16 -0.10 23.31
N ARG A 5 -8.02 -1.32 23.84
CA ARG A 5 -6.97 -1.63 24.81
C ARG A 5 -5.67 -1.95 24.08
N ILE A 6 -4.59 -1.31 24.52
CA ILE A 6 -3.21 -1.59 24.08
C ILE A 6 -2.35 -1.89 25.31
N SER A 7 -1.21 -2.56 25.10
CA SER A 7 -0.26 -2.83 26.19
C SER A 7 0.36 -1.53 26.72
N GLY A 8 0.87 -1.57 27.96
CA GLY A 8 1.59 -0.43 28.55
C GLY A 8 2.82 -0.04 27.71
N ALA A 9 3.54 -1.02 27.18
CA ALA A 9 4.69 -0.80 26.30
C ALA A 9 4.29 -0.11 24.98
N ALA A 10 3.19 -0.53 24.35
CA ALA A 10 2.69 0.11 23.14
C ALA A 10 2.25 1.56 23.42
N ARG A 11 1.57 1.79 24.55
CA ARG A 11 1.19 3.14 24.98
C ARG A 11 2.41 4.05 25.17
N GLU A 12 3.49 3.54 25.77
CA GLU A 12 4.73 4.29 25.96
C GLU A 12 5.39 4.65 24.63
N MET A 13 5.37 3.71 23.67
CA MET A 13 5.92 3.93 22.34
C MET A 13 5.13 5.01 21.57
N VAL A 14 3.79 4.93 21.60
CA VAL A 14 2.93 5.96 21.00
C VAL A 14 3.19 7.33 21.63
N ARG A 15 3.38 7.39 22.95
CA ARG A 15 3.67 8.65 23.65
C ARG A 15 4.99 9.26 23.17
N ARG A 16 6.05 8.45 23.04
CA ARG A 16 7.36 8.91 22.55
C ARG A 16 7.27 9.44 21.13
N ILE A 17 6.64 8.68 20.24
CA ILE A 17 6.46 9.10 18.84
C ILE A 17 5.66 10.41 18.77
N ALA A 18 4.58 10.53 19.54
CA ALA A 18 3.77 11.75 19.60
C ALA A 18 4.60 12.97 20.07
N ALA A 19 5.44 12.79 21.10
CA ALA A 19 6.33 13.84 21.57
C ALA A 19 7.38 14.25 20.53
N GLU A 20 7.93 13.28 19.79
CA GLU A 20 8.93 13.51 18.74
C GLU A 20 8.33 14.14 17.47
N SER A 21 7.10 13.77 17.10
CA SER A 21 6.44 14.27 15.89
C SER A 21 5.61 15.53 16.10
N GLY A 22 5.33 15.90 17.36
CA GLY A 22 4.43 17.01 17.70
C GLY A 22 2.94 16.71 17.49
N ASP A 23 2.61 15.45 17.21
CA ASP A 23 1.22 14.99 17.05
C ASP A 23 0.57 14.59 18.38
N SER A 24 -0.75 14.41 18.40
CA SER A 24 -1.39 13.75 19.53
C SER A 24 -1.16 12.23 19.49
N MET A 25 -1.26 11.57 20.66
CA MET A 25 -1.21 10.09 20.71
C MET A 25 -2.30 9.42 19.85
N GLN A 26 -3.43 10.09 19.65
CA GLN A 26 -4.51 9.59 18.79
C GLN A 26 -4.11 9.68 17.32
N ASP A 27 -3.57 10.81 16.87
CA ASP A 27 -3.10 10.99 15.49
C ASP A 27 -2.02 9.97 15.13
N VAL A 28 -1.09 9.70 16.07
CA VAL A 28 -0.06 8.67 15.87
C VAL A 28 -0.67 7.28 15.68
N LEU A 29 -1.69 6.93 16.47
CA LEU A 29 -2.38 5.65 16.33
C LEU A 29 -3.13 5.54 14.99
N GLU A 30 -3.82 6.60 14.58
CA GLU A 30 -4.55 6.64 13.31
C GLU A 30 -3.59 6.53 12.12
N LYS A 31 -2.48 7.29 12.14
CA LYS A 31 -1.41 7.19 11.14
C LYS A 31 -0.79 5.79 11.09
N ALA A 32 -0.54 5.16 12.25
CA ALA A 32 0.01 3.80 12.32
C ALA A 32 -0.95 2.75 11.75
N ILE A 33 -2.25 2.86 12.04
CA ILE A 33 -3.27 1.96 11.49
C ILE A 33 -3.38 2.12 9.97
N GLU A 34 -3.38 3.35 9.47
CA GLU A 34 -3.43 3.62 8.03
C GLU A 34 -2.18 3.10 7.31
N LEU A 35 -1.00 3.26 7.91
CA LEU A 35 0.24 2.70 7.38
C LEU A 35 0.17 1.18 7.30
N TYR A 36 -0.30 0.51 8.36
CA TYR A 36 -0.47 -0.94 8.36
C TYR A 36 -1.49 -1.39 7.31
N ARG A 37 -2.61 -0.68 7.15
CA ARG A 37 -3.61 -0.95 6.11
C ARG A 37 -3.00 -0.89 4.71
N ARG A 38 -2.23 0.17 4.41
CA ARG A 38 -1.53 0.33 3.12
C ARG A 38 -0.50 -0.76 2.88
N GLN A 39 0.29 -1.10 3.89
CA GLN A 39 1.24 -2.20 3.81
C GLN A 39 0.54 -3.52 3.44
N ARG A 40 -0.53 -3.87 4.16
CA ARG A 40 -1.29 -5.10 3.90
C ARG A 40 -1.90 -5.14 2.51
N PHE A 41 -2.38 -4.01 2.01
CA PHE A 41 -2.90 -3.88 0.65
C PHE A 41 -1.81 -4.14 -0.40
N LEU A 42 -0.62 -3.55 -0.24
CA LEU A 42 0.50 -3.75 -1.15
C LEU A 42 1.05 -5.19 -1.09
N GLU A 43 1.14 -5.78 0.10
CA GLU A 43 1.53 -7.18 0.26
C GLU A 43 0.60 -8.14 -0.48
N GLU A 44 -0.72 -7.91 -0.40
CA GLU A 44 -1.70 -8.72 -1.12
C GLU A 44 -1.60 -8.52 -2.64
N SER A 45 -1.47 -7.27 -3.07
CA SER A 45 -1.30 -6.94 -4.50
C SER A 45 -0.04 -7.61 -5.08
N ASN A 46 1.06 -7.58 -4.33
CA ASN A 46 2.31 -8.24 -4.71
C ASN A 46 2.19 -9.75 -4.76
N ARG A 47 1.48 -10.38 -3.80
CA ARG A 47 1.20 -11.81 -3.83
C ARG A 47 0.39 -12.20 -5.06
N ALA A 48 -0.69 -11.46 -5.36
CA ALA A 48 -1.53 -11.69 -6.52
C ALA A 48 -0.73 -11.53 -7.83
N PHE A 49 0.12 -10.49 -7.91
CA PHE A 49 0.99 -10.28 -9.07
C PHE A 49 2.03 -11.39 -9.24
N ALA A 50 2.63 -11.87 -8.15
CA ALA A 50 3.57 -12.99 -8.21
C ALA A 50 2.88 -14.28 -8.68
N ALA A 51 1.67 -14.56 -8.18
CA ALA A 51 0.86 -15.69 -8.63
C ALA A 51 0.48 -15.59 -10.11
N LEU A 52 0.14 -14.38 -10.59
CA LEU A 52 -0.11 -14.11 -12.01
C LEU A 52 1.14 -14.43 -12.86
N ARG A 53 2.32 -13.95 -12.43
CA ARG A 53 3.58 -14.18 -13.14
C ARG A 53 4.01 -15.65 -13.18
N ALA A 54 3.70 -16.40 -12.13
CA ALA A 54 4.00 -17.83 -12.04
C ALA A 54 3.12 -18.68 -12.96
N SER A 55 2.02 -18.13 -13.52
CA SER A 55 1.16 -18.80 -14.49
C SER A 55 1.53 -18.40 -15.92
N PRO A 56 2.19 -19.27 -16.72
CA PRO A 56 2.66 -18.90 -18.05
C PRO A 56 1.54 -18.42 -18.98
N ARG A 57 0.37 -19.08 -18.94
CA ARG A 57 -0.81 -18.72 -19.72
C ARG A 57 -1.31 -17.32 -19.35
N ASN A 58 -1.54 -17.07 -18.06
CA ASN A 58 -2.10 -15.80 -17.61
C ASN A 58 -1.09 -14.66 -17.77
N TRP A 59 0.20 -14.95 -17.60
CA TRP A 59 1.26 -13.99 -17.85
C TRP A 59 1.37 -13.58 -19.33
N GLN A 60 1.20 -14.53 -20.26
CA GLN A 60 1.15 -14.20 -21.69
C GLN A 60 -0.05 -13.33 -22.04
N ILE A 61 -1.21 -13.54 -21.39
CA ILE A 61 -2.39 -12.69 -21.58
C ILE A 61 -2.11 -11.28 -21.05
N GLU A 62 -1.61 -11.15 -19.82
CA GLU A 62 -1.26 -9.84 -19.24
C GLU A 62 -0.26 -9.07 -20.11
N ARG A 63 0.79 -9.73 -20.61
CA ARG A 63 1.78 -9.08 -21.48
C ARG A 63 1.18 -8.59 -22.80
N GLN A 64 0.22 -9.31 -23.37
CA GLN A 64 -0.46 -8.88 -24.58
C GLN A 64 -1.31 -7.65 -24.30
N GLU A 65 -2.06 -7.64 -23.18
CA GLU A 65 -2.81 -6.47 -22.75
C GLU A 65 -1.88 -5.28 -22.51
N ARG A 66 -0.80 -5.46 -21.74
CA ARG A 66 0.17 -4.39 -21.46
C ARG A 66 0.74 -3.75 -22.73
N LYS A 67 1.10 -4.55 -23.73
CA LYS A 67 1.57 -4.02 -25.03
C LYS A 67 0.55 -3.15 -25.74
N LYS A 68 -0.75 -3.47 -25.66
CA LYS A 68 -1.81 -2.63 -26.24
C LYS A 68 -1.90 -1.29 -25.53
N TRP A 69 -1.80 -1.28 -24.20
CA TRP A 69 -1.78 -0.05 -23.40
C TRP A 69 -0.53 0.80 -23.65
N GLU A 70 0.64 0.18 -23.78
CA GLU A 70 1.90 0.88 -24.13
C GLU A 70 1.79 1.55 -25.51
N ALA A 71 1.20 0.89 -26.51
CA ALA A 71 0.97 1.47 -27.83
C ALA A 71 0.02 2.68 -27.76
N ALA A 72 -1.10 2.56 -27.04
CA ALA A 72 -2.03 3.68 -26.86
C ALA A 72 -1.43 4.88 -26.10
N SER A 73 -0.45 4.64 -25.22
CA SER A 73 0.26 5.71 -24.49
C SER A 73 1.29 6.44 -25.35
N ALA A 74 1.78 5.82 -26.43
CA ALA A 74 2.73 6.44 -27.35
C ALA A 74 2.04 7.37 -28.36
N ASP A 75 0.79 7.07 -28.72
CA ASP A 75 0.00 7.87 -29.66
C ASP A 75 -0.23 9.31 -29.13
N ASP A 76 -0.40 9.50 -27.81
CA ASP A 76 -0.60 10.80 -27.15
C ASP A 76 0.69 11.67 -27.10
N LEU A 77 1.87 11.07 -27.30
CA LEU A 77 3.16 11.78 -27.30
C LEU A 77 3.61 12.21 -28.72
N SER A 78 2.96 11.70 -29.76
CA SER A 78 3.28 12.01 -31.16
C SER A 78 2.47 13.15 -31.78
N GLU A 79 1.46 13.68 -31.07
CA GLU A 79 0.62 14.81 -31.52
C GLU A 79 0.98 16.17 -30.85
N GLY A 80 2.19 16.30 -30.29
CA GLY A 80 2.70 17.54 -29.68
C GLY A 80 3.59 18.39 -30.58
#